data_AF-A0A4Y2BHS1-F1
#
_entry.id   AF-A0A4Y2BHS1-F1
#
_cell.length_a   1.000
_cell.length_b   1.000
_cell.length_c   1.000
_cell.angle_alpha   90.00
_cell.angle_beta   90.00
_cell.angle_gamma   90.00
#
_symmetry.space_group_name_H-M   'P 1'
#
loop_
_entity.id
_entity.type
_entity.pdbx_description
1 polymer ?
#
loop_
_entity_poly.entity_id
_entity_poly.type
_entity_poly.pdbx_seq_one_letter_code
_entity_poly.pdbx_strand_id
1 'polypeptide(L)'
;MKTKLTHLHQKITRIAGRNWGLNKDLRRRLYETVAQGIILHGAASWAYSLSARQSRLLNSMQIRFLLNVTGAYSTTPTPALQAIEGIIPLHMKAKQEATYVRTARLRKTSN
;
A
#
# COMPACT_ATOMS: atom_id res chain seq x y z
N MET A 1 -4.06 7.02 11.76
CA MET A 1 -3.63 6.44 10.46
C MET A 1 -4.79 6.28 9.48
N LYS A 2 -5.87 5.58 9.84
CA LYS A 2 -7.03 5.33 8.95
C LYS A 2 -7.63 6.59 8.31
N THR A 3 -7.86 7.65 9.08
CA THR A 3 -8.47 8.91 8.61
C THR A 3 -7.63 9.62 7.55
N LYS A 4 -6.32 9.76 7.77
CA LYS A 4 -5.40 10.35 6.78
C LYS A 4 -5.41 9.56 5.47
N LEU A 5 -5.44 8.23 5.56
CA LEU A 5 -5.47 7.35 4.39
C LEU A 5 -6.80 7.41 3.62
N THR A 6 -7.92 7.50 4.33
CA THR A 6 -9.24 7.67 3.70
C THR A 6 -9.34 9.01 3.00
N HIS A 7 -8.85 10.10 3.62
CA HIS A 7 -8.76 11.41 2.99
C HIS A 7 -7.87 11.41 1.75
N LEU A 8 -6.69 10.77 1.82
CA LEU A 8 -5.81 10.63 0.65
C LEU A 8 -6.51 9.89 -0.49
N HIS A 9 -7.12 8.75 -0.19
CA HIS A 9 -7.87 7.99 -1.18
C HIS A 9 -8.98 8.84 -1.82
N GLN A 10 -9.78 9.57 -1.03
CA GLN A 10 -10.82 10.44 -1.54
C GLN A 10 -10.27 11.53 -2.48
N LYS A 11 -9.14 12.15 -2.13
CA LYS A 11 -8.48 13.15 -2.98
C LYS A 11 -8.05 12.54 -4.31
N ILE A 12 -7.38 11.39 -4.31
CA ILE A 12 -6.96 10.71 -5.54
C ILE A 12 -8.19 10.35 -6.37
N THR A 13 -9.24 9.80 -5.76
CA THR A 13 -10.50 9.47 -6.45
C THR A 13 -11.17 10.69 -7.09
N ARG A 14 -11.10 11.86 -6.46
CA ARG A 14 -11.69 13.10 -7.01
C ARG A 14 -10.96 13.61 -8.25
N ILE A 15 -9.64 13.44 -8.33
CA ILE A 15 -8.80 13.90 -9.46
C ILE A 15 -8.79 12.84 -10.59
N ALA A 16 -9.17 11.61 -10.29
CA ALA A 16 -9.24 10.46 -11.17
C ALA A 16 -10.44 10.47 -12.17
N GLY A 17 -10.93 11.64 -12.59
CA GLY A 17 -12.07 11.79 -13.50
C GLY A 17 -12.06 10.81 -14.70
N ARG A 18 -13.24 10.29 -15.09
CA ARG A 18 -13.38 9.13 -15.98
C ARG A 18 -12.73 9.32 -17.36
N ASN A 19 -12.78 10.53 -17.92
CA ASN A 19 -12.27 10.87 -19.26
C ASN A 19 -11.27 12.04 -19.31
N TRP A 20 -10.99 12.70 -18.17
CA TRP A 20 -10.15 13.92 -18.12
C TRP A 20 -9.19 13.96 -16.92
N GLY A 21 -9.20 12.93 -16.09
CA GLY A 21 -8.40 12.86 -14.86
C GLY A 21 -7.05 12.16 -15.02
N LEU A 22 -6.42 11.86 -13.88
CA LEU A 22 -5.14 11.13 -13.84
C LEU A 22 -5.23 9.79 -14.58
N ASN A 23 -4.21 9.49 -15.40
CA ASN A 23 -4.08 8.18 -16.04
C ASN A 23 -3.75 7.08 -14.99
N LYS A 24 -3.87 5.81 -15.41
CA LYS A 24 -3.62 4.64 -14.56
C LYS A 24 -2.23 4.67 -13.92
N ASP A 25 -1.21 5.00 -14.69
CA ASP A 25 0.19 4.97 -14.24
C ASP A 25 0.50 6.02 -13.17
N LEU A 26 -0.06 7.22 -13.31
CA LEU A 26 0.07 8.28 -12.30
C LEU A 26 -0.64 7.90 -11.01
N ARG A 27 -1.84 7.29 -11.09
CA ARG A 27 -2.54 6.77 -9.90
C ARG A 27 -1.73 5.68 -9.21
N ARG A 28 -1.16 4.76 -9.98
CA ARG A 28 -0.28 3.69 -9.48
C ARG A 28 0.93 4.29 -8.77
N ARG A 29 1.59 5.27 -9.40
CA ARG A 29 2.75 5.97 -8.82
C ARG A 29 2.40 6.70 -7.53
N LEU A 30 1.25 7.37 -7.44
CA LEU A 30 0.78 8.00 -6.21
C LEU A 30 0.51 6.97 -5.10
N TYR A 31 -0.07 5.81 -5.44
CA TYR A 31 -0.25 4.73 -4.49
C TYR A 31 1.10 4.20 -3.97
N GLU A 32 2.04 3.88 -4.86
CA GLU A 32 3.34 3.30 -4.50
C GLU A 32 4.23 4.25 -3.71
N THR A 33 4.21 5.54 -4.03
CA THR A 33 5.09 6.53 -3.38
C THR A 33 4.46 7.14 -2.13
N VAL A 34 3.20 7.59 -2.20
CA VAL A 34 2.57 8.35 -1.11
C VAL A 34 1.78 7.44 -0.18
N ALA A 35 0.85 6.64 -0.72
CA ALA A 35 -0.04 5.85 0.13
C ALA A 35 0.72 4.73 0.84
N GLN A 36 1.57 3.98 0.13
CA GLN A 36 2.41 2.96 0.75
C GLN A 36 3.37 3.58 1.78
N GLY A 37 4.00 4.72 1.47
CA GLY A 37 4.87 5.42 2.43
C GLY A 37 4.15 5.79 3.73
N ILE A 38 2.92 6.30 3.64
CA ILE A 38 2.11 6.62 4.83
C ILE A 38 1.75 5.37 5.64
N ILE A 39 1.38 4.27 4.96
CA ILE A 39 0.95 3.04 5.64
C ILE A 39 2.14 2.32 6.28
N LEU A 40 3.27 2.26 5.57
CA LEU A 40 4.46 1.54 5.99
C LEU A 40 5.40 2.38 6.86
N HIS A 41 5.00 3.62 7.17
CA HIS A 41 5.75 4.47 8.08
C HIS A 41 5.92 3.76 9.43
N GLY A 42 7.18 3.67 9.86
CA GLY A 42 7.53 2.99 11.09
C GLY A 42 7.27 1.48 11.06
N ALA A 43 7.18 0.81 9.90
CA ALA A 43 6.99 -0.64 9.82
C ALA A 43 8.01 -1.41 10.68
N ALA A 44 9.22 -0.89 10.81
CA ALA A 44 10.26 -1.43 11.68
C ALA A 44 9.94 -1.41 13.19
N SER A 45 8.82 -0.86 13.66
CA SER A 45 8.38 -0.99 15.05
C SER A 45 7.23 -1.97 15.24
N TRP A 46 6.43 -2.25 14.20
CA TRP A 46 5.18 -3.02 14.33
C TRP A 46 5.04 -4.22 13.38
N ALA A 47 5.89 -4.37 12.35
CA ALA A 47 5.69 -5.38 11.31
C ALA A 47 6.43 -6.72 11.51
N TYR A 48 7.11 -6.92 12.66
CA TYR A 48 7.82 -8.17 12.95
C TYR A 48 6.88 -9.38 13.13
N SER A 49 5.72 -9.15 13.76
CA SER A 49 4.74 -10.21 14.10
C SER A 49 3.32 -9.77 13.73
N LEU A 50 3.03 -9.73 12.43
CA LEU A 50 1.69 -9.43 11.95
C LEU A 50 0.73 -10.60 12.21
N SER A 51 -0.28 -10.35 13.03
CA SER A 51 -1.44 -11.23 13.18
C SER A 51 -2.25 -11.31 11.88
N ALA A 52 -3.02 -12.39 11.70
CA ALA A 52 -3.94 -12.54 10.58
C ALA A 52 -4.93 -11.35 10.47
N ARG A 53 -5.37 -10.81 11.62
CA ARG A 53 -6.24 -9.63 11.67
C ARG A 53 -5.55 -8.38 11.10
N GLN A 54 -4.30 -8.14 11.44
CA GLN A 54 -3.53 -7.00 10.92
C GLN A 54 -3.23 -7.16 9.43
N SER A 55 -2.89 -8.36 8.97
CA SER A 55 -2.70 -8.64 7.55
C SER A 55 -3.98 -8.39 6.73
N ARG A 56 -5.13 -8.84 7.24
CA ARG A 56 -6.44 -8.53 6.62
C ARG A 56 -6.71 -7.03 6.59
N LEU A 57 -6.41 -6.31 7.67
CA LEU A 57 -6.59 -4.86 7.72
C LEU A 57 -5.74 -4.13 6.67
N LEU A 58 -4.48 -4.53 6.51
CA LEU A 58 -3.60 -3.98 5.48
C LEU A 58 -4.14 -4.27 4.08
N ASN A 59 -4.62 -5.48 3.82
CA ASN A 59 -5.24 -5.82 2.54
C ASN A 59 -6.50 -4.98 2.28
N SER A 60 -7.37 -4.77 3.28
CA SER A 60 -8.54 -3.89 3.16
C SER A 60 -8.18 -2.43 2.89
N MET A 61 -7.02 -1.96 3.35
CA MET A 61 -6.51 -0.64 2.98
C MET A 61 -6.02 -0.62 1.53
N GLN A 62 -5.25 -1.64 1.13
CA GLN A 62 -4.66 -1.76 -0.21
C GLN A 62 -5.72 -1.84 -1.31
N ILE A 63 -6.75 -2.68 -1.12
CA ILE A 63 -7.76 -2.95 -2.16
C ILE A 63 -8.44 -1.66 -2.64
N ARG A 64 -8.68 -0.69 -1.75
CA ARG A 64 -9.31 0.59 -2.11
C ARG A 64 -8.46 1.37 -3.12
N PHE A 65 -7.13 1.33 -2.98
CA PHE A 65 -6.23 1.96 -3.93
C PHE A 65 -6.12 1.15 -5.22
N LEU A 66 -6.05 -0.18 -5.13
CA LEU A 66 -6.02 -1.03 -6.32
C LEU A 66 -7.25 -0.81 -7.21
N LEU A 67 -8.45 -0.78 -6.63
CA LEU A 67 -9.68 -0.50 -7.38
C LEU A 67 -9.67 0.89 -8.04
N ASN A 68 -9.09 1.90 -7.40
CA ASN A 68 -8.96 3.23 -7.98
C ASN A 68 -7.95 3.28 -9.14
N VAL A 69 -6.86 2.51 -9.03
CA VAL A 69 -5.84 2.40 -10.08
C VAL A 69 -6.37 1.62 -11.27
N THR A 70 -6.98 0.46 -11.05
CA THR A 70 -7.41 -0.45 -12.12
C THR A 70 -8.77 -0.07 -12.71
N GLY A 71 -9.62 0.61 -11.95
CA GLY A 71 -11.02 0.83 -12.34
C GLY A 71 -11.87 -0.46 -12.31
N ALA A 72 -11.36 -1.53 -11.70
CA ALA A 72 -12.07 -2.80 -11.61
C ALA A 72 -13.31 -2.73 -10.70
N TYR A 73 -14.20 -3.72 -10.85
CA TYR A 73 -15.38 -3.85 -10.00
C TYR A 73 -14.99 -4.13 -8.55
N SER A 74 -15.83 -3.68 -7.60
CA SER A 74 -15.60 -3.89 -6.16
C SER A 74 -15.60 -5.37 -5.75
N THR A 75 -16.18 -6.24 -6.57
CA THR A 75 -16.24 -7.69 -6.38
C THR A 75 -15.01 -8.43 -6.90
N THR A 76 -14.08 -7.75 -7.61
CA THR A 76 -12.88 -8.41 -8.13
C THR A 76 -11.98 -8.89 -6.97
N PRO A 77 -11.52 -10.16 -6.98
CA PRO A 77 -10.66 -10.68 -5.92
C PRO A 77 -9.36 -9.90 -5.76
N THR A 78 -9.01 -9.54 -4.53
CA THR A 78 -7.77 -8.78 -4.22
C THR A 78 -6.49 -9.47 -4.72
N PRO A 79 -6.31 -10.79 -4.55
CA PRO A 79 -5.12 -11.47 -5.05
C PRO A 79 -4.97 -11.36 -6.57
N ALA A 80 -6.09 -11.39 -7.30
CA ALA A 80 -6.09 -11.23 -8.75
C ALA A 80 -5.65 -9.81 -9.15
N LEU A 81 -6.16 -8.78 -8.48
CA LEU A 81 -5.72 -7.39 -8.72
C LEU A 81 -4.23 -7.18 -8.42
N GLN A 82 -3.73 -7.79 -7.34
CA GLN A 82 -2.31 -7.72 -6.98
C GLN A 82 -1.43 -8.39 -8.04
N ALA A 83 -1.84 -9.57 -8.53
CA ALA A 83 -1.11 -10.30 -9.57
C ALA A 83 -1.08 -9.53 -10.90
N ILE A 84 -2.24 -9.01 -11.35
CA ILE A 84 -2.35 -8.28 -12.62
C ILE A 84 -1.53 -6.97 -12.59
N GLU A 85 -1.55 -6.25 -11.47
CA GLU A 85 -0.81 -4.98 -11.34
C GLU A 85 0.67 -5.16 -10.97
N GLY A 86 1.09 -6.40 -10.67
CA GLY A 86 2.44 -6.72 -10.17
C GLY A 86 2.73 -6.07 -8.80
N ILE A 87 1.70 -5.90 -7.95
CA ILE A 87 1.81 -5.21 -6.67
C ILE A 87 1.88 -6.23 -5.52
N ILE A 88 2.96 -6.17 -4.74
CA ILE A 88 3.16 -7.01 -3.57
C ILE A 88 2.11 -6.69 -2.47
N PRO A 89 1.54 -7.69 -1.79
CA PRO A 89 0.66 -7.46 -0.65
C PRO A 89 1.30 -6.61 0.46
N LEU A 90 0.56 -5.64 1.01
CA LEU A 90 1.10 -4.67 1.98
C LEU A 90 1.71 -5.31 3.23
N HIS A 91 1.16 -6.42 3.71
CA HIS A 91 1.68 -7.12 4.89
C HIS A 91 3.04 -7.79 4.61
N MET A 92 3.29 -8.25 3.38
CA MET A 92 4.60 -8.76 2.97
C MET A 92 5.59 -7.61 2.83
N LYS A 93 5.16 -6.50 2.20
CA LYS A 93 5.99 -5.30 2.06
C LYS A 93 6.38 -4.71 3.41
N ALA A 94 5.46 -4.67 4.38
CA ALA A 94 5.75 -4.22 5.74
C ALA A 94 6.83 -5.06 6.44
N LYS A 95 6.78 -6.39 6.29
CA LYS A 95 7.84 -7.29 6.79
C LYS A 95 9.17 -7.01 6.11
N GLN A 96 9.18 -6.82 4.79
CA GLN A 96 10.38 -6.50 4.03
C GLN A 96 11.02 -5.19 4.52
N GLU A 97 10.23 -4.13 4.69
CA GLU A 97 10.71 -2.85 5.22
C GLU A 97 11.29 -2.99 6.64
N ALA A 98 10.62 -3.74 7.52
CA ALA A 98 11.12 -3.97 8.88
C ALA A 98 12.46 -4.73 8.87
N THR A 99 12.59 -5.76 8.03
CA THR A 99 13.84 -6.51 7.86
C THR A 99 14.94 -5.61 7.32
N TYR A 100 14.66 -4.80 6.29
CA TYR A 100 15.63 -3.87 5.71
C TYR A 100 16.16 -2.87 6.73
N VAL A 101 15.27 -2.22 7.50
CA VAL A 101 15.69 -1.27 8.54
C VAL A 101 16.52 -1.96 9.62
N ARG A 102 16.14 -3.18 10.02
CA ARG A 102 16.89 -3.95 11.02
C ARG A 102 18.30 -4.29 10.53
N THR A 103 18.44 -4.81 9.31
CA THR A 103 19.76 -5.17 8.76
C THR A 103 20.63 -3.93 8.55
N ALA A 104 20.06 -2.81 8.09
CA ALA A 104 20.77 -1.55 7.97
C ALA A 104 21.30 -1.05 9.33
N ARG A 105 20.51 -1.16 10.41
CA ARG A 105 20.93 -0.81 11.77
C ARG A 105 22.05 -1.70 12.28
N LEU A 106 21.95 -3.02 12.07
CA LEU A 106 22.99 -3.97 12.50
C LEU A 106 24.32 -3.70 11.79
N ARG A 107 24.29 -3.40 10.49
CA ARG A 107 25.51 -3.02 9.73
C ARG A 107 26.17 -1.77 10.29
N LYS A 108 25.38 -0.80 10.76
CA LYS A 108 25.90 0.43 11.38
C LYS A 108 26.56 0.19 12.73
N THR A 109 26.09 -0.81 13.50
CA THR A 109 26.67 -1.13 14.83
C THR A 109 27.91 -2.01 14.76
N SER A 110 28.16 -2.66 13.62
CA SER A 110 29.32 -3.54 13.41
C SER A 110 30.53 -2.82 12.79
N ASN A 111 30.37 -1.55 12.41
CA ASN A 111 31.45 -0.65 11.97
C ASN A 111 31.77 0.35 13.09
#